data_AF-A0A9C9TAK0-F1
#
_entry.id   AF-A0A9C9TAK0-F1
#
_cell.length_a   1.000
_cell.length_b   1.000
_cell.length_c   1.000
_cell.angle_alpha   90.00
_cell.angle_beta   90.00
_cell.angle_gamma   90.00
#
_symmetry.space_group_name_H-M   'P 1'
#
loop_
_entity.id
_entity.type
_entity.pdbx_description
1 polymer ?
#
loop_
_entity_poly.entity_id
_entity_poly.type
_entity_poly.pdbx_seq_one_letter_code
_entity_poly.pdbx_strand_id
1 'polypeptide(L)'
;MPGGLIATVAAGGLAERMSLQPGDELLAVNGQPVRDVIDVQFYAAEERLALRVLRDGRAFRVEAEREYGELLGIEFAAPTFDGLRRCTNGCAFCFVAQMPPGLRPSLYVRDDDYRHSFLFGNYITLTNLEEADWRRIGEQGISPLYVSVHATETDLRRRMLCNPTAPDVLAQLARLTELGVEAHTQIVLLPEVNDGPHLDCSIGDLAALYPAVRSVSLAPVGITRFHRGGGRVHTEGEMRAVFEQATGWQARLRERLGVHFVYLSDEWYLRLGEPLPPLEAYDGLDLTENGVGLVRRWSGPRPPRHGSSTWVTGTLFAPLLRAAAARWPNVEVVPVVNRFFGETVTVAGLLTGQDV
;
A
#
# COMPACT_ATOMS: atom_id res chain seq x y z
N MET A 1 -2.77 16.90 24.33
CA MET A 1 -3.27 15.84 23.43
C MET A 1 -3.10 16.37 22.03
N PRO A 2 -2.52 15.60 21.10
CA PRO A 2 -2.39 16.06 19.72
C PRO A 2 -3.78 16.30 19.13
N GLY A 3 -3.92 17.39 18.37
CA GLY A 3 -5.11 17.72 17.60
C GLY A 3 -4.80 17.72 16.10
N GLY A 4 -5.85 17.61 15.29
CA GLY A 4 -5.71 17.67 13.83
C GLY A 4 -5.57 19.10 13.34
N LEU A 5 -4.39 19.46 12.84
CA LEU A 5 -4.17 20.76 12.20
C LEU A 5 -4.96 20.85 10.89
N ILE A 6 -5.88 21.81 10.82
CA ILE A 6 -6.71 22.08 9.64
C ILE A 6 -5.85 22.80 8.60
N ALA A 7 -5.67 22.16 7.45
CA ALA A 7 -4.94 22.71 6.31
C ALA A 7 -5.86 23.52 5.39
N THR A 8 -7.06 23.00 5.12
CA THR A 8 -8.05 23.66 4.27
C THR A 8 -9.44 23.51 4.84
N VAL A 9 -10.30 24.49 4.52
CA VAL A 9 -11.72 24.49 4.82
C VAL A 9 -12.47 24.73 3.51
N ALA A 10 -13.45 23.90 3.21
CA ALA A 10 -14.25 24.02 2.00
C ALA A 10 -15.16 25.26 2.06
N ALA A 11 -15.10 26.11 1.03
CA ALA A 11 -15.96 27.29 0.92
C ALA A 11 -17.45 26.88 0.85
N GLY A 12 -18.29 27.54 1.65
CA GLY A 12 -19.70 27.23 1.84
C GLY A 12 -19.97 25.96 2.65
N GLY A 13 -18.93 25.23 3.07
CA GLY A 13 -19.05 23.97 3.80
C GLY A 13 -19.39 24.15 5.28
N LEU A 14 -19.75 23.04 5.94
CA LEU A 14 -20.14 23.03 7.34
C LEU A 14 -19.08 23.63 8.26
N ALA A 15 -17.81 23.27 8.10
CA ALA A 15 -16.70 23.83 8.87
C ALA A 15 -16.58 25.35 8.75
N GLU A 16 -16.81 25.93 7.56
CA GLU A 16 -16.81 27.39 7.39
C GLU A 16 -18.00 28.03 8.13
N ARG A 17 -19.20 27.43 8.07
CA ARG A 17 -20.37 27.90 8.84
C ARG A 17 -20.14 27.81 10.35
N MET A 18 -19.35 26.84 10.79
CA MET A 18 -18.87 26.71 12.17
C MET A 18 -17.73 27.67 12.52
N SER A 19 -17.37 28.59 11.60
CA SER A 19 -16.30 29.56 11.73
C SER A 19 -14.91 28.93 11.95
N LEU A 20 -14.69 27.72 11.44
CA LEU A 20 -13.37 27.08 11.40
C LEU A 20 -12.55 27.64 10.24
N GLN A 21 -11.24 27.66 10.41
CA GLN A 21 -10.30 28.18 9.41
C GLN A 21 -9.00 27.37 9.36
N PRO A 22 -8.24 27.47 8.25
CA PRO A 22 -6.87 26.96 8.21
C PRO A 22 -6.03 27.45 9.39
N GLY A 23 -5.25 26.55 9.99
CA GLY A 23 -4.42 26.83 11.17
C GLY A 23 -5.08 26.49 12.52
N ASP A 24 -6.39 26.24 12.54
CA ASP A 24 -7.07 25.67 13.71
C ASP A 24 -6.62 24.22 13.97
N GLU A 25 -6.57 23.80 15.24
CA GLU A 25 -6.38 22.39 15.61
C GLU A 25 -7.67 21.80 16.18
N LEU A 26 -8.20 20.75 15.55
CA LEU A 26 -9.35 20.00 16.05
C LEU A 26 -8.90 19.03 17.15
N LEU A 27 -9.38 19.24 18.37
CA LEU A 27 -9.00 18.45 19.55
C LEU A 27 -9.98 17.32 19.87
N ALA A 28 -11.27 17.51 19.59
CA ALA A 28 -12.32 16.53 19.88
C ALA A 28 -13.57 16.77 19.04
N VAL A 29 -14.31 15.69 18.79
CA VAL A 29 -15.64 15.68 18.15
C VAL A 29 -16.60 14.97 19.08
N ASN A 30 -17.74 15.59 19.38
CA ASN A 30 -18.77 15.06 20.28
C ASN A 30 -18.23 14.62 21.65
N GLY A 31 -17.26 15.38 22.17
CA GLY A 31 -16.59 15.10 23.44
C GLY A 31 -15.51 14.02 23.38
N GLN A 32 -15.35 13.33 22.25
CA GLN A 32 -14.33 12.30 22.03
C GLN A 32 -13.05 12.93 21.45
N PRO A 33 -11.88 12.76 22.09
CA PRO A 33 -10.61 13.20 21.51
C PRO A 33 -10.36 12.53 20.16
N VAL A 34 -9.83 13.30 19.20
CA VAL A 34 -9.50 12.77 17.88
C VAL A 34 -7.99 12.59 17.74
N ARG A 35 -7.57 11.42 17.24
CA ARG A 35 -6.15 11.06 17.04
C ARG A 35 -5.74 11.09 15.57
N ASP A 36 -6.71 11.05 14.67
CA ASP A 36 -6.53 10.95 13.24
C ASP A 36 -7.85 11.27 12.52
N VAL A 37 -7.82 11.27 11.20
CA VAL A 37 -8.99 11.54 10.35
C VAL A 37 -10.09 10.48 10.47
N ILE A 38 -9.76 9.25 10.88
CA ILE A 38 -10.75 8.17 11.05
C ILE A 38 -11.64 8.50 12.25
N ASP A 39 -11.04 8.92 13.37
CA ASP A 39 -11.81 9.39 14.54
C ASP A 39 -12.72 10.57 14.17
N VAL A 40 -12.21 11.53 13.39
CA VAL A 40 -13.01 12.68 12.95
C VAL A 40 -14.21 12.21 12.15
N GLN A 41 -14.01 11.36 11.15
CA GLN A 41 -15.11 10.85 10.31
C GLN A 41 -16.12 10.03 11.11
N PHE A 42 -15.62 9.18 12.01
CA PHE A 42 -16.46 8.30 12.83
C PHE A 42 -17.33 9.09 13.82
N TYR A 43 -16.72 9.97 14.61
CA TYR A 43 -17.46 10.76 15.60
C TYR A 43 -18.26 11.90 14.97
N ALA A 44 -17.85 12.41 13.82
CA ALA A 44 -18.62 13.42 13.09
C ALA A 44 -19.79 12.82 12.31
N ALA A 45 -20.04 11.50 12.39
CA ALA A 45 -21.14 10.84 11.71
C ALA A 45 -22.53 11.22 12.26
N GLU A 46 -22.60 11.73 13.50
CA GLU A 46 -23.84 12.16 14.15
C GLU A 46 -24.41 13.46 13.55
N GLU A 47 -25.71 13.66 13.68
CA GLU A 47 -26.41 14.87 13.20
C GLU A 47 -25.99 16.13 13.97
N ARG A 48 -25.85 16.01 15.29
CA ARG A 48 -25.38 17.10 16.14
C ARG A 48 -23.88 17.00 16.33
N LEU A 49 -23.18 18.05 15.92
CA LEU A 49 -21.74 18.15 16.04
C LEU A 49 -21.36 19.16 17.11
N ALA A 50 -20.53 18.71 18.04
CA ALA A 50 -19.85 19.57 19.00
C ALA A 50 -18.34 19.39 18.84
N LEU A 51 -17.67 20.40 18.30
CA LEU A 51 -16.23 20.37 18.06
C LEU A 51 -15.51 21.18 19.13
N ARG A 52 -14.42 20.63 19.66
CA ARG A 52 -13.48 21.37 20.49
C ARG A 52 -12.25 21.71 19.67
N VAL A 53 -11.97 22.99 19.52
CA VAL A 53 -10.93 23.52 18.60
C VAL A 53 -9.98 24.40 19.37
N LEU A 54 -8.71 24.38 18.99
CA LEU A 54 -7.66 25.27 19.47
C LEU A 54 -7.29 26.26 18.36
N ARG A 55 -7.36 27.56 18.66
CA ARG A 55 -6.88 28.65 17.79
C ARG A 55 -5.99 29.57 18.61
N ASP A 56 -4.79 29.83 18.15
CA ASP A 56 -3.81 30.71 18.83
C ASP A 56 -3.63 30.39 20.32
N GLY A 57 -3.60 29.09 20.67
CA GLY A 57 -3.45 28.60 22.03
C GLY A 57 -4.71 28.69 22.91
N ARG A 58 -5.84 29.19 22.39
CA ARG A 58 -7.11 29.27 23.10
C ARG A 58 -8.09 28.20 22.60
N ALA A 59 -8.53 27.34 23.52
CA ALA A 59 -9.55 26.34 23.21
C ALA A 59 -10.96 26.96 23.27
N PHE A 60 -11.79 26.61 22.30
CA PHE A 60 -13.20 26.98 22.25
C PHE A 60 -14.04 25.81 21.70
N ARG A 61 -15.35 25.89 21.88
CA ARG A 61 -16.32 24.90 21.41
C ARG A 61 -17.23 25.55 20.39
N VAL A 62 -17.48 24.83 19.30
CA VAL A 62 -18.46 25.21 18.27
C VAL A 62 -19.43 24.07 18.08
N GLU A 63 -20.68 24.41 17.80
CA GLU A 63 -21.76 23.44 17.62
C GLU A 63 -22.53 23.75 16.34
N ALA A 64 -22.95 22.70 15.64
CA ALA A 64 -23.80 22.81 14.46
C ALA A 64 -24.63 21.53 14.29
N GLU A 65 -25.71 21.66 13.53
CA GLU A 65 -26.47 20.52 13.02
C GLU A 65 -26.05 20.27 11.58
N ARG A 66 -25.79 19.01 11.25
CA ARG A 66 -25.31 18.55 9.96
C ARG A 66 -26.50 18.04 9.15
N GLU A 67 -26.59 18.47 7.89
CA GLU A 67 -27.60 17.93 6.99
C GLU A 67 -27.26 16.48 6.58
N TYR A 68 -28.27 15.74 6.11
CA TYR A 68 -28.06 14.35 5.67
C TYR A 68 -27.07 14.31 4.49
N GLY A 69 -25.97 13.57 4.66
CA GLY A 69 -24.92 13.45 3.65
C GLY A 69 -23.98 14.65 3.53
N GLU A 70 -24.15 15.69 4.36
CA GLU A 70 -23.24 16.82 4.38
C GLU A 70 -21.88 16.42 4.97
N LEU A 71 -20.80 16.77 4.28
CA LEU A 71 -19.44 16.56 4.76
C LEU A 71 -19.00 17.70 5.67
N LEU A 72 -18.09 17.41 6.61
CA LEU A 72 -17.54 18.42 7.51
C LEU A 72 -16.79 19.53 6.74
N GLY A 73 -16.19 19.22 5.60
CA GLY A 73 -15.51 20.19 4.75
C GLY A 73 -14.14 20.63 5.30
N ILE A 74 -13.42 19.72 5.96
CA ILE A 74 -12.08 19.94 6.53
C ILE A 74 -11.09 18.99 5.86
N GLU A 75 -9.96 19.50 5.42
CA GLU A 75 -8.78 18.68 5.12
C GLU A 75 -7.69 18.97 6.15
N PHE A 76 -7.08 17.90 6.68
CA PHE A 76 -6.02 17.99 7.68
C PHE A 76 -4.65 17.98 7.03
N ALA A 77 -3.67 18.63 7.67
CA ALA A 77 -2.29 18.64 7.21
C ALA A 77 -1.63 17.25 7.23
N ALA A 78 -2.14 16.34 8.06
CA ALA A 78 -1.72 14.94 8.13
C ALA A 78 -2.93 14.04 8.47
N PRO A 79 -2.94 12.78 7.99
CA PRO A 79 -4.01 11.83 8.31
C PRO A 79 -4.00 11.40 9.79
N THR A 80 -2.84 11.44 10.44
CA THR A 80 -2.63 11.05 11.85
C THR A 80 -2.06 12.22 12.63
N PHE A 81 -2.63 12.51 13.79
CA PHE A 81 -2.32 13.72 14.58
C PHE A 81 -1.26 13.45 15.65
N ASP A 82 -1.14 12.21 16.09
CA ASP A 82 -0.10 11.72 17.01
C ASP A 82 1.16 11.22 16.30
N GLY A 83 1.23 11.40 14.98
CA GLY A 83 2.32 10.93 14.13
C GLY A 83 2.12 9.50 13.61
N LEU A 84 2.96 9.15 12.64
CA LEU A 84 2.92 7.86 11.98
C LEU A 84 3.64 6.79 12.81
N ARG A 85 2.98 5.64 13.01
CA ARG A 85 3.62 4.46 13.60
C ARG A 85 4.63 3.85 12.64
N ARG A 86 5.80 3.51 13.19
CA ARG A 86 6.93 3.04 12.40
C ARG A 86 7.17 1.56 12.58
N CYS A 87 7.58 0.90 11.50
CA CYS A 87 8.03 -0.48 11.53
C CYS A 87 9.35 -0.61 12.29
N THR A 88 9.41 -1.58 13.18
CA THR A 88 10.63 -1.97 13.92
C THR A 88 11.25 -3.26 13.42
N ASN A 89 10.62 -3.95 12.47
CA ASN A 89 11.16 -5.15 11.84
C ASN A 89 12.50 -4.86 11.13
N GLY A 90 13.34 -5.87 11.04
CA GLY A 90 14.68 -5.82 10.47
C GLY A 90 14.81 -6.53 9.13
N CYS A 91 13.71 -6.66 8.38
CA CYS A 91 13.64 -7.52 7.19
C CYS A 91 14.82 -7.27 6.24
N ALA A 92 15.53 -8.34 5.88
CA ALA A 92 16.68 -8.25 4.97
C ALA A 92 16.30 -7.68 3.59
N PHE A 93 15.04 -7.79 3.19
CA PHE A 93 14.50 -7.31 1.91
C PHE A 93 13.74 -5.97 2.01
N CYS A 94 13.80 -5.28 3.16
CA CYS A 94 13.09 -4.00 3.33
C CYS A 94 13.69 -2.94 2.39
N PHE A 95 12.90 -2.50 1.39
CA PHE A 95 13.36 -1.53 0.40
C PHE A 95 13.85 -0.22 1.03
N VAL A 96 13.16 0.26 2.07
CA VAL A 96 13.53 1.48 2.79
C VAL A 96 14.88 1.32 3.53
N ALA A 97 15.18 0.13 4.06
CA ALA A 97 16.43 -0.14 4.78
C ALA A 97 17.66 -0.18 3.86
N GLN A 98 17.45 -0.44 2.56
CA GLN A 98 18.49 -0.42 1.53
C GLN A 98 18.52 0.90 0.73
N MET A 99 17.90 1.97 1.23
CA MET A 99 18.01 3.31 0.63
C MET A 99 19.41 3.89 0.86
N PRO A 100 20.00 4.60 -0.12
CA PRO A 100 21.27 5.30 0.08
C PRO A 100 21.12 6.40 1.13
N PRO A 101 22.19 6.78 1.84
CA PRO A 101 22.16 7.92 2.76
C PRO A 101 22.06 9.27 2.01
N GLY A 102 21.55 10.30 2.69
CA GLY A 102 21.54 11.68 2.19
C GLY A 102 20.36 12.10 1.31
N LEU A 103 19.34 11.24 1.16
CA LEU A 103 18.09 11.57 0.49
C LEU A 103 17.12 12.33 1.42
N ARG A 104 15.97 12.74 0.88
CA ARG A 104 14.92 13.43 1.67
C ARG A 104 14.49 12.55 2.86
N PRO A 105 14.31 13.11 4.07
CA PRO A 105 13.95 12.34 5.27
C PRO A 105 12.71 11.46 5.12
N SER A 106 11.72 11.91 4.35
CA SER A 106 10.47 11.17 4.12
C SER A 106 10.66 9.82 3.39
N LEU A 107 11.78 9.61 2.69
CA LEU A 107 12.09 8.34 2.03
C LEU A 107 12.62 7.26 2.98
N TYR A 108 13.00 7.61 4.21
CA TYR A 108 13.51 6.66 5.22
C TYR A 108 12.46 6.24 6.23
N VAL A 109 11.23 6.73 6.06
CA VAL A 109 10.13 6.39 6.94
C VAL A 109 9.67 4.98 6.59
N ARG A 110 9.82 4.07 7.54
CA ARG A 110 9.23 2.72 7.47
C ARG A 110 7.90 2.79 8.18
N ASP A 111 6.81 2.86 7.42
CA ASP A 111 5.47 2.83 7.98
C ASP A 111 5.06 1.41 8.35
N ASP A 112 4.22 1.30 9.40
CA ASP A 112 3.58 0.07 9.84
C ASP A 112 2.33 0.47 10.65
N ASP A 113 1.49 1.32 10.06
CA ASP A 113 0.37 1.97 10.73
C ASP A 113 -0.95 1.55 10.09
N TYR A 114 -1.81 0.84 10.85
CA TYR A 114 -3.09 0.34 10.34
C TYR A 114 -4.02 1.44 9.83
N ARG A 115 -3.86 2.68 10.32
CA ARG A 115 -4.65 3.82 9.85
C ARG A 115 -4.26 4.19 8.43
N HIS A 116 -2.96 4.19 8.12
CA HIS A 116 -2.48 4.39 6.76
C HIS A 116 -2.80 3.19 5.87
N SER A 117 -2.83 1.98 6.43
CA SER A 117 -3.28 0.80 5.72
C SER A 117 -4.71 0.95 5.21
N PHE A 118 -5.63 1.35 6.08
CA PHE A 118 -7.01 1.61 5.71
C PHE A 118 -7.18 2.80 4.75
N LEU A 119 -6.51 3.92 5.04
CA LEU A 119 -6.71 5.16 4.27
C LEU A 119 -6.05 5.16 2.88
N PHE A 120 -4.91 4.48 2.73
CA PHE A 120 -4.06 4.59 1.54
C PHE A 120 -3.63 3.25 0.95
N GLY A 121 -4.00 2.13 1.56
CA GLY A 121 -3.59 0.82 1.07
C GLY A 121 -2.17 0.40 1.47
N ASN A 122 -1.56 1.09 2.43
CA ASN A 122 -0.21 0.77 2.88
C ASN A 122 -0.15 -0.60 3.57
N TYR A 123 0.85 -1.38 3.23
CA TYR A 123 1.00 -2.73 3.76
C TYR A 123 1.67 -2.75 5.12
N ILE A 124 0.98 -3.33 6.11
CA ILE A 124 1.46 -3.45 7.49
C ILE A 124 1.75 -4.90 7.85
N THR A 125 2.62 -5.12 8.82
CA THR A 125 3.00 -6.46 9.29
C THR A 125 2.15 -6.96 10.45
N LEU A 126 1.28 -6.11 11.01
CA LEU A 126 0.50 -6.37 12.24
C LEU A 126 1.37 -6.61 13.50
N THR A 127 2.69 -6.49 13.42
CA THR A 127 3.59 -6.86 14.53
C THR A 127 3.64 -5.84 15.66
N ASN A 128 3.12 -4.63 15.44
CA ASN A 128 3.14 -3.51 16.39
C ASN A 128 1.74 -3.10 16.87
N LEU A 129 0.73 -3.95 16.70
CA LEU A 129 -0.63 -3.70 17.20
C LEU A 129 -0.76 -4.08 18.68
N GLU A 130 -1.34 -3.17 19.45
CA GLU A 130 -1.70 -3.39 20.85
C GLU A 130 -3.18 -3.77 20.98
N GLU A 131 -3.61 -4.30 22.13
CA GLU A 131 -5.01 -4.66 22.38
C GLU A 131 -5.98 -3.48 22.23
N ALA A 132 -5.54 -2.26 22.50
CA ALA A 132 -6.34 -1.06 22.25
C ALA A 132 -6.57 -0.81 20.74
N ASP A 133 -5.59 -1.13 19.89
CA ASP A 133 -5.72 -1.01 18.45
C ASP A 133 -6.69 -2.05 17.89
N TRP A 134 -6.58 -3.30 18.35
CA TRP A 134 -7.48 -4.38 17.95
C TRP A 134 -8.95 -4.07 18.29
N ARG A 135 -9.22 -3.55 19.50
CA ARG A 135 -10.57 -3.11 19.87
C ARG A 135 -11.07 -2.01 18.94
N ARG A 136 -10.24 -0.99 18.71
CA ARG A 136 -10.60 0.14 17.85
C ARG A 136 -10.89 -0.29 16.40
N ILE A 137 -10.06 -1.18 15.84
CA ILE A 137 -10.25 -1.74 14.50
C ILE A 137 -11.65 -2.35 14.37
N GLY A 138 -12.07 -3.14 15.36
CA GLY A 138 -13.42 -3.71 15.40
C GLY A 138 -14.52 -2.68 15.63
N GLU A 139 -14.38 -1.82 16.64
CA GLU A 139 -15.39 -0.81 17.02
C GLU A 139 -15.68 0.19 15.89
N GLN A 140 -14.66 0.60 15.15
CA GLN A 140 -14.78 1.56 14.06
C GLN A 140 -14.94 0.91 12.68
N GLY A 141 -14.94 -0.43 12.59
CA GLY A 141 -15.07 -1.16 11.33
C GLY A 141 -13.96 -0.83 10.33
N ILE A 142 -12.72 -0.74 10.79
CA ILE A 142 -11.57 -0.31 9.97
C ILE A 142 -11.21 -1.41 8.98
N SER A 143 -11.79 -1.35 7.78
CA SER A 143 -11.68 -2.37 6.75
C SER A 143 -11.77 -1.77 5.33
N PRO A 144 -10.97 -2.24 4.36
CA PRO A 144 -10.01 -3.33 4.46
C PRO A 144 -8.66 -2.91 5.09
N LEU A 145 -7.89 -3.90 5.54
CA LEU A 145 -6.47 -3.74 5.90
C LEU A 145 -5.56 -4.46 4.90
N TYR A 146 -4.39 -3.90 4.66
CA TYR A 146 -3.40 -4.43 3.73
C TYR A 146 -2.22 -5.01 4.53
N VAL A 147 -1.98 -6.31 4.41
CA VAL A 147 -1.12 -7.08 5.33
C VAL A 147 0.04 -7.75 4.61
N SER A 148 1.26 -7.40 5.00
CA SER A 148 2.50 -8.03 4.58
C SER A 148 2.75 -9.32 5.35
N VAL A 149 2.40 -10.45 4.72
CA VAL A 149 2.47 -11.79 5.33
C VAL A 149 3.87 -12.39 5.17
N HIS A 150 4.38 -12.39 3.93
CA HIS A 150 5.65 -13.00 3.48
C HIS A 150 5.77 -14.52 3.64
N ALA A 151 5.34 -15.08 4.76
CA ALA A 151 5.22 -16.52 4.99
C ALA A 151 4.18 -16.76 6.09
N THR A 152 3.43 -17.86 6.03
CA THR A 152 2.46 -18.22 7.07
C THR A 152 3.10 -19.08 8.17
N GLU A 153 4.17 -19.81 7.87
CA GLU A 153 4.91 -20.52 8.90
C GLU A 153 5.60 -19.54 9.86
N THR A 154 5.19 -19.57 11.13
CA THR A 154 5.59 -18.58 12.14
C THR A 154 7.11 -18.42 12.24
N ASP A 155 7.87 -19.52 12.28
CA ASP A 155 9.33 -19.44 12.41
C ASP A 155 10.02 -18.90 11.16
N LEU A 156 9.51 -19.23 9.97
CA LEU A 156 10.01 -18.66 8.72
C LEU A 156 9.73 -17.16 8.67
N ARG A 157 8.50 -16.75 8.98
CA ARG A 157 8.09 -15.36 9.05
C ARG A 157 8.95 -14.55 10.01
N ARG A 158 9.19 -15.05 11.22
CA ARG A 158 10.07 -14.41 12.23
C ARG A 158 11.49 -14.21 11.71
N ARG A 159 12.06 -15.20 11.01
CA ARG A 159 13.38 -15.08 10.38
C ARG A 159 13.38 -14.01 9.29
N MET A 160 12.39 -14.04 8.41
CA MET A 160 12.24 -13.07 7.31
C MET A 160 12.09 -11.63 7.81
N LEU A 161 11.31 -11.42 8.87
CA LEU A 161 11.11 -10.12 9.49
C LEU A 161 12.28 -9.68 10.39
N CYS A 162 13.22 -10.58 10.66
CA CYS A 162 14.23 -10.45 11.72
C CYS A 162 13.61 -9.99 13.05
N ASN A 163 12.44 -10.56 13.39
CA ASN A 163 11.67 -10.25 14.59
C ASN A 163 11.30 -11.56 15.30
N PRO A 164 12.06 -11.99 16.32
CA PRO A 164 11.83 -13.27 17.00
C PRO A 164 10.53 -13.30 17.80
N THR A 165 9.97 -12.14 18.13
CA THR A 165 8.72 -11.99 18.90
C THR A 165 7.51 -11.73 18.02
N ALA A 166 7.65 -11.74 16.69
CA ALA A 166 6.52 -11.54 15.78
C ALA A 166 5.41 -12.57 16.10
N PRO A 167 4.14 -12.14 16.27
CA PRO A 167 3.03 -13.05 16.49
C PRO A 167 2.78 -13.95 15.27
N ASP A 168 2.02 -15.02 15.49
CA ASP A 168 1.50 -15.85 14.42
C ASP A 168 0.53 -15.03 13.56
N VAL A 169 0.86 -14.90 12.28
CA VAL A 169 0.10 -14.08 11.33
C VAL A 169 -1.26 -14.70 11.02
N LEU A 170 -1.39 -16.03 11.03
CA LEU A 170 -2.67 -16.69 10.77
C LEU A 170 -3.65 -16.44 11.91
N ALA A 171 -3.18 -16.49 13.16
CA ALA A 171 -3.98 -16.10 14.32
C ALA A 171 -4.40 -14.62 14.26
N GLN A 172 -3.53 -13.73 13.79
CA GLN A 172 -3.86 -12.31 13.62
C GLN A 172 -4.90 -12.09 12.50
N LEU A 173 -4.79 -12.78 11.37
CA LEU A 173 -5.76 -12.72 10.27
C LEU A 173 -7.11 -13.35 10.65
N ALA A 174 -7.09 -14.43 11.42
CA ALA A 174 -8.31 -15.02 12.00
C ALA A 174 -8.99 -14.02 12.95
N ARG A 175 -8.22 -13.31 13.77
CA ARG A 175 -8.77 -12.24 14.62
C ARG A 175 -9.39 -11.10 13.80
N LEU A 176 -8.77 -10.68 12.69
CA LEU A 176 -9.40 -9.70 11.78
C LEU A 176 -10.72 -10.24 11.22
N THR A 177 -10.77 -11.52 10.86
CA THR A 177 -11.98 -12.20 10.38
C THR A 177 -13.11 -12.16 11.42
N GLU A 178 -12.80 -12.46 12.69
CA GLU A 178 -13.76 -12.39 13.80
C GLU A 178 -14.29 -10.96 14.02
N LEU A 179 -13.48 -9.94 13.75
CA LEU A 179 -13.87 -8.53 13.80
C LEU A 179 -14.62 -8.05 12.56
N GLY A 180 -14.85 -8.92 11.56
CA GLY A 180 -15.50 -8.54 10.30
C GLY A 180 -14.63 -7.66 9.40
N VAL A 181 -13.31 -7.69 9.58
CA VAL A 181 -12.36 -6.88 8.80
C VAL A 181 -11.80 -7.71 7.65
N GLU A 182 -12.07 -7.25 6.42
CA GLU A 182 -11.43 -7.77 5.22
C GLU A 182 -9.93 -7.43 5.17
N ALA A 183 -9.13 -8.35 4.63
CA ALA A 183 -7.69 -8.18 4.46
C ALA A 183 -7.23 -8.48 3.02
N HIS A 184 -6.40 -7.60 2.48
CA HIS A 184 -5.60 -7.84 1.28
C HIS A 184 -4.17 -8.18 1.69
N THR A 185 -3.64 -9.32 1.28
CA THR A 185 -2.31 -9.77 1.74
C THR A 185 -1.26 -9.66 0.64
N GLN A 186 0.01 -9.55 1.04
CA GLN A 186 1.15 -9.53 0.14
C GLN A 186 2.23 -10.50 0.61
N ILE A 187 2.85 -11.17 -0.36
CA ILE A 187 4.07 -11.94 -0.20
C ILE A 187 5.13 -11.38 -1.15
N VAL A 188 6.16 -10.78 -0.56
CA VAL A 188 7.43 -10.53 -1.26
C VAL A 188 8.23 -11.82 -1.27
N LEU A 189 8.52 -12.35 -2.46
CA LEU A 189 9.25 -13.59 -2.65
C LEU A 189 10.75 -13.35 -2.68
N LEU A 190 11.47 -14.14 -1.89
CA LEU A 190 12.91 -14.21 -1.83
C LEU A 190 13.33 -15.58 -2.38
N PRO A 191 14.25 -15.63 -3.36
CA PRO A 191 14.73 -16.90 -3.90
C PRO A 191 15.23 -17.83 -2.80
N GLU A 192 14.78 -19.09 -2.82
CA GLU A 192 15.19 -20.18 -1.93
C GLU A 192 14.84 -19.96 -0.44
N VAL A 193 13.99 -18.98 -0.12
CA VAL A 193 13.61 -18.65 1.27
C VAL A 193 12.14 -18.93 1.54
N ASN A 194 11.24 -18.37 0.74
CA ASN A 194 9.79 -18.49 0.92
C ASN A 194 9.06 -18.81 -0.40
N ASP A 195 9.78 -19.40 -1.36
CA ASP A 195 9.25 -19.94 -2.61
C ASP A 195 8.98 -21.45 -2.51
N GLY A 196 8.52 -22.06 -3.61
CA GLY A 196 8.29 -23.50 -3.68
C GLY A 196 7.31 -23.99 -2.61
N PRO A 197 7.63 -25.02 -1.81
CA PRO A 197 6.72 -25.57 -0.80
C PRO A 197 6.23 -24.54 0.23
N HIS A 198 7.06 -23.55 0.60
CA HIS A 198 6.67 -22.49 1.54
C HIS A 198 5.61 -21.55 0.94
N LEU A 199 5.72 -21.28 -0.36
CA LEU A 199 4.71 -20.52 -1.09
C LEU A 199 3.39 -21.30 -1.23
N ASP A 200 3.46 -22.61 -1.50
CA ASP A 200 2.26 -23.47 -1.51
C ASP A 200 1.54 -23.47 -0.17
N CYS A 201 2.30 -23.60 0.93
CA CYS A 201 1.76 -23.53 2.29
C CYS A 201 1.06 -22.18 2.52
N SER A 202 1.77 -21.08 2.23
CA SER A 202 1.25 -19.73 2.45
C SER A 202 0.00 -19.43 1.63
N ILE A 203 -0.04 -19.79 0.35
CA ILE A 203 -1.23 -19.59 -0.49
C ILE A 203 -2.40 -20.45 0.04
N GLY A 204 -2.14 -21.72 0.40
CA GLY A 204 -3.16 -22.63 0.93
C GLY A 204 -3.80 -22.13 2.21
N ASP A 205 -2.97 -21.72 3.18
CA ASP A 205 -3.40 -21.21 4.48
C ASP A 205 -4.21 -19.91 4.34
N LEU A 206 -3.73 -18.97 3.52
CA LEU A 206 -4.42 -17.71 3.27
C LEU A 206 -5.76 -17.94 2.55
N ALA A 207 -5.79 -18.86 1.57
CA ALA A 207 -7.01 -19.20 0.85
C ALA A 207 -8.08 -19.86 1.75
N ALA A 208 -7.67 -20.52 2.84
CA ALA A 208 -8.59 -21.08 3.83
C ALA A 208 -9.32 -20.00 4.65
N LEU A 209 -8.80 -18.77 4.68
CA LEU A 209 -9.41 -17.62 5.34
C LEU A 209 -10.30 -16.77 4.41
N TYR A 210 -10.50 -17.21 3.16
CA TYR A 210 -11.48 -16.58 2.27
C TYR A 210 -12.92 -16.79 2.80
N PRO A 211 -13.81 -15.78 2.79
CA PRO A 211 -13.69 -14.50 2.08
C PRO A 211 -13.08 -13.35 2.89
N ALA A 212 -12.68 -13.53 4.15
CA ALA A 212 -12.15 -12.42 4.94
C ALA A 212 -10.75 -11.98 4.45
N VAL A 213 -9.87 -12.93 4.14
CA VAL A 213 -8.72 -12.65 3.27
C VAL A 213 -9.22 -12.61 1.83
N ARG A 214 -9.12 -11.45 1.18
CA ARG A 214 -9.66 -11.20 -0.17
C ARG A 214 -8.68 -11.54 -1.29
N SER A 215 -7.38 -11.34 -1.03
CA SER A 215 -6.34 -11.51 -2.05
C SER A 215 -4.97 -11.78 -1.46
N VAL A 216 -4.09 -12.35 -2.29
CA VAL A 216 -2.65 -12.49 -2.05
C VAL A 216 -1.91 -11.91 -3.26
N SER A 217 -1.22 -10.79 -3.08
CA SER A 217 -0.34 -10.21 -4.09
C SER A 217 1.06 -10.81 -3.97
N LEU A 218 1.61 -11.31 -5.08
CA LEU A 218 2.97 -11.85 -5.14
C LEU A 218 3.89 -10.88 -5.88
N ALA A 219 4.92 -10.39 -5.20
CA ALA A 219 5.91 -9.49 -5.78
C ALA A 219 7.32 -10.10 -5.67
N PRO A 220 8.18 -9.96 -6.69
CA PRO A 220 9.57 -10.37 -6.56
C PRO A 220 10.30 -9.39 -5.64
N VAL A 221 11.32 -9.88 -4.92
CA VAL A 221 12.17 -8.98 -4.12
C VAL A 221 12.91 -7.96 -4.99
N GLY A 222 12.77 -6.68 -4.62
CA GLY A 222 13.58 -5.59 -5.18
C GLY A 222 14.84 -5.38 -4.36
N ILE A 223 16.01 -5.41 -5.00
CA ILE A 223 17.32 -5.22 -4.35
C ILE A 223 18.04 -4.02 -4.98
N THR A 224 18.53 -3.10 -4.14
CA THR A 224 19.37 -1.98 -4.60
C THR A 224 20.85 -2.32 -4.46
N ARG A 225 21.74 -1.55 -5.11
CA ARG A 225 23.20 -1.64 -4.94
C ARG A 225 23.69 -1.27 -3.53
N PHE A 226 22.82 -0.68 -2.69
CA PHE A 226 23.13 -0.33 -1.31
C PHE A 226 22.70 -1.40 -0.32
N HIS A 227 22.08 -2.48 -0.81
CA HIS A 227 21.69 -3.63 -0.02
C HIS A 227 22.88 -4.27 0.69
N ARG A 228 22.67 -4.66 1.95
CA ARG A 228 23.68 -5.31 2.80
C ARG A 228 23.20 -6.63 3.42
N GLY A 229 21.95 -7.01 3.18
CA GLY A 229 21.28 -8.13 3.85
C GLY A 229 21.45 -9.51 3.19
N GLY A 230 22.44 -9.69 2.31
CA GLY A 230 22.78 -11.00 1.72
C GLY A 230 21.81 -11.61 0.70
N GLY A 231 20.61 -11.04 0.52
CA GLY A 231 19.64 -11.47 -0.50
C GLY A 231 20.02 -11.11 -1.96
N ARG A 232 19.37 -11.78 -2.91
CA ARG A 232 19.54 -11.58 -4.36
C ARG A 232 18.19 -11.49 -5.07
N VAL A 233 18.20 -10.97 -6.29
CA VAL A 233 17.04 -11.03 -7.19
C VAL A 233 16.87 -12.43 -7.77
N HIS A 234 15.67 -12.73 -8.25
CA HIS A 234 15.36 -13.97 -8.96
C HIS A 234 16.12 -14.05 -10.30
N THR A 235 16.59 -15.24 -10.63
CA THR A 235 16.97 -15.61 -11.99
C THR A 235 15.72 -15.81 -12.86
N GLU A 236 15.86 -15.82 -14.18
CA GLU A 236 14.73 -16.08 -15.08
C GLU A 236 14.06 -17.44 -14.82
N GLY A 237 14.87 -18.48 -14.57
CA GLY A 237 14.36 -19.83 -14.27
C GLY A 237 13.54 -19.88 -12.98
N GLU A 238 14.01 -19.20 -11.92
CA GLU A 238 13.24 -19.08 -10.67
C GLU A 238 11.97 -18.26 -10.87
N MET A 239 12.02 -17.19 -11.66
CA MET A 239 10.82 -16.42 -11.96
C MET A 239 9.78 -17.26 -12.70
N ARG A 240 10.22 -18.08 -13.66
CA ARG A 240 9.34 -18.99 -14.39
C ARG A 240 8.73 -20.04 -13.47
N ALA A 241 9.51 -20.63 -12.57
CA ALA A 241 9.00 -21.61 -11.61
C ALA A 241 7.91 -21.02 -10.69
N VAL A 242 8.14 -19.82 -10.14
CA VAL A 242 7.13 -19.11 -9.33
C VAL A 242 5.90 -18.76 -10.15
N PHE A 243 6.07 -18.32 -11.39
CA PHE A 243 4.97 -17.97 -12.28
C PHE A 243 4.07 -19.19 -12.58
N GLU A 244 4.65 -20.33 -12.92
CA GLU A 244 3.94 -21.59 -13.16
C GLU A 244 3.22 -22.08 -11.89
N GLN A 245 3.88 -21.97 -10.73
CA GLN A 245 3.28 -22.31 -9.44
C GLN A 245 2.06 -21.43 -9.13
N ALA A 246 2.21 -20.11 -9.26
CA ALA A 246 1.15 -19.14 -8.97
C ALA A 246 -0.03 -19.27 -9.93
N THR A 247 0.21 -19.44 -11.23
CA THR A 247 -0.86 -19.64 -12.23
C THR A 247 -1.59 -20.96 -12.02
N GLY A 248 -0.89 -22.02 -11.60
CA GLY A 248 -1.51 -23.28 -11.16
C GLY A 248 -2.44 -23.08 -9.95
N TRP A 249 -2.05 -22.26 -8.98
CA TRP A 249 -2.92 -21.88 -7.85
C TRP A 249 -4.11 -21.05 -8.29
N GLN A 250 -3.91 -20.05 -9.17
CA GLN A 250 -4.98 -19.22 -9.70
C GLN A 250 -6.09 -20.07 -10.35
N ALA A 251 -5.73 -21.07 -11.17
CA ALA A 251 -6.69 -21.98 -11.78
C ALA A 251 -7.48 -22.78 -10.73
N ARG A 252 -6.78 -23.41 -9.78
CA ARG A 252 -7.42 -24.21 -8.69
C ARG A 252 -8.35 -23.35 -7.82
N LEU A 253 -7.93 -22.14 -7.48
CA LEU A 253 -8.70 -21.25 -6.62
C LEU A 253 -9.85 -20.60 -7.37
N ARG A 254 -9.72 -20.36 -8.69
CA ARG A 254 -10.84 -19.88 -9.51
C ARG A 254 -11.98 -20.88 -9.54
N GLU A 255 -11.68 -22.16 -9.68
CA GLU A 255 -12.70 -23.22 -9.62
C GLU A 255 -13.34 -23.34 -8.22
N ARG A 256 -12.54 -23.20 -7.15
CA ARG A 256 -12.99 -23.39 -5.77
C ARG A 256 -13.70 -22.18 -5.16
N LEU A 257 -13.21 -20.97 -5.42
CA LEU A 257 -13.62 -19.72 -4.77
C LEU A 257 -14.34 -18.76 -5.73
N GLY A 258 -14.33 -19.03 -7.03
CA GLY A 258 -14.90 -18.14 -8.05
C GLY A 258 -14.02 -16.93 -8.40
N VAL A 259 -12.84 -16.80 -7.77
CA VAL A 259 -11.85 -15.72 -7.97
C VAL A 259 -10.44 -16.29 -8.09
N HIS A 260 -9.52 -15.57 -8.70
CA HIS A 260 -8.12 -15.97 -8.85
C HIS A 260 -7.40 -16.04 -7.50
N PHE A 261 -7.75 -15.12 -6.58
CA PHE A 261 -7.23 -14.98 -5.22
C PHE A 261 -5.73 -14.64 -5.12
N VAL A 262 -4.88 -15.29 -5.91
CA VAL A 262 -3.45 -15.00 -6.07
C VAL A 262 -3.26 -14.06 -7.25
N TYR A 263 -2.52 -12.97 -7.06
CA TYR A 263 -2.26 -11.97 -8.10
C TYR A 263 -0.77 -11.68 -8.18
N LEU A 264 -0.15 -12.05 -9.30
CA LEU A 264 1.23 -11.68 -9.61
C LEU A 264 1.32 -10.18 -9.93
N SER A 265 2.32 -9.49 -9.40
CA SER A 265 2.64 -8.13 -9.83
C SER A 265 3.02 -8.09 -11.32
N ASP A 266 2.89 -6.91 -11.93
CA ASP A 266 3.16 -6.69 -13.35
C ASP A 266 4.62 -7.01 -13.71
N GLU A 267 5.54 -6.95 -12.73
CA GLU A 267 6.95 -7.28 -12.94
C GLU A 267 7.17 -8.73 -13.40
N TRP A 268 6.39 -9.69 -12.89
CA TRP A 268 6.51 -11.09 -13.32
C TRP A 268 6.24 -11.23 -14.82
N TYR A 269 5.13 -10.66 -15.29
CA TYR A 269 4.74 -10.71 -16.70
C TYR A 269 5.75 -9.99 -17.58
N LEU A 270 6.15 -8.78 -17.21
CA LEU A 270 7.08 -7.97 -18.00
C LEU A 270 8.48 -8.58 -18.09
N ARG A 271 8.98 -9.19 -17.01
CA ARG A 271 10.30 -9.84 -16.99
C ARG A 271 10.33 -11.16 -17.76
N LEU A 272 9.25 -11.93 -17.73
CA LEU A 272 9.13 -13.21 -18.44
C LEU A 272 8.66 -13.05 -19.89
N GLY A 273 8.25 -11.85 -20.30
CA GLY A 273 7.67 -11.61 -21.62
C GLY A 273 6.27 -12.19 -21.79
N GLU A 274 5.58 -12.46 -20.69
CA GLU A 274 4.23 -13.01 -20.69
C GLU A 274 3.19 -11.88 -20.91
N PRO A 275 2.07 -12.19 -21.59
CA PRO A 275 1.00 -11.21 -21.74
C PRO A 275 0.38 -10.88 -20.38
N LEU A 276 0.13 -9.60 -20.14
CA LEU A 276 -0.58 -9.17 -18.93
C LEU A 276 -1.99 -9.78 -18.90
N PRO A 277 -2.53 -10.14 -17.73
CA PRO A 277 -3.91 -10.62 -17.61
C PRO A 277 -4.93 -9.58 -18.10
N PRO A 278 -6.09 -9.98 -18.63
CA PRO A 278 -7.18 -9.05 -18.96
C PRO A 278 -7.81 -8.47 -17.68
N LEU A 279 -8.62 -7.41 -17.78
CA LEU A 279 -9.16 -6.69 -16.61
C LEU A 279 -10.04 -7.59 -15.71
N GLU A 280 -10.73 -8.54 -16.31
CA GLU A 280 -11.61 -9.49 -15.62
C GLU A 280 -10.82 -10.44 -14.70
N ALA A 281 -9.53 -10.63 -14.96
CA ALA A 281 -8.67 -11.49 -14.15
C ALA A 281 -8.27 -10.89 -12.80
N TYR A 282 -8.57 -9.60 -12.58
CA TYR A 282 -8.31 -8.91 -11.30
C TYR A 282 -9.51 -8.96 -10.35
N ASP A 283 -10.61 -9.63 -10.74
CA ASP A 283 -11.79 -9.88 -9.90
C ASP A 283 -12.40 -8.61 -9.26
N GLY A 284 -12.31 -7.48 -9.98
CA GLY A 284 -12.81 -6.18 -9.53
C GLY A 284 -11.97 -5.50 -8.44
N LEU A 285 -10.81 -6.07 -8.08
CA LEU A 285 -9.93 -5.51 -7.07
C LEU A 285 -9.03 -4.42 -7.64
N ASP A 286 -8.76 -3.40 -6.83
CA ASP A 286 -7.71 -2.41 -7.10
C ASP A 286 -6.50 -2.69 -6.19
N LEU A 287 -5.45 -3.29 -6.77
CA LEU A 287 -4.22 -3.67 -6.07
C LEU A 287 -3.01 -2.92 -6.62
N THR A 288 -3.20 -1.75 -7.25
CA THR A 288 -2.11 -1.05 -7.94
C THR A 288 -0.97 -0.62 -7.03
N GLU A 289 -1.25 -0.37 -5.75
CA GLU A 289 -0.21 -0.07 -4.74
C GLU A 289 0.80 -1.24 -4.56
N ASN A 290 0.45 -2.46 -5.00
CA ASN A 290 1.35 -3.64 -5.02
C ASN A 290 2.05 -3.86 -6.36
N GLY A 291 1.90 -2.91 -7.30
CA GLY A 291 2.33 -3.11 -8.67
C GLY A 291 1.53 -4.18 -9.41
N VAL A 292 0.30 -4.50 -8.96
CA VAL A 292 -0.62 -5.44 -9.63
C VAL A 292 -1.60 -4.65 -10.49
N GLY A 293 -1.58 -4.85 -11.80
CA GLY A 293 -2.53 -4.24 -12.74
C GLY A 293 -2.27 -2.77 -13.08
N LEU A 294 -1.15 -2.20 -12.66
CA LEU A 294 -0.75 -0.81 -12.96
C LEU A 294 -0.67 -0.58 -14.47
N VAL A 295 0.00 -1.50 -15.17
CA VAL A 295 0.20 -1.46 -16.61
C VAL A 295 -1.10 -1.72 -17.36
N ARG A 296 -1.95 -2.61 -16.84
CA ARG A 296 -3.25 -2.89 -17.44
C ARG A 296 -4.18 -1.68 -17.38
N ARG A 297 -4.14 -0.91 -16.29
CA ARG A 297 -4.93 0.32 -16.11
C ARG A 297 -4.38 1.51 -16.88
N TRP A 298 -3.12 1.45 -17.33
CA TRP A 298 -2.53 2.52 -18.11
C TRP A 298 -3.27 2.68 -19.45
N SER A 299 -3.90 3.84 -19.64
CA SER A 299 -4.69 4.18 -20.84
C SER A 299 -3.85 4.43 -22.10
N GLY A 300 -2.56 4.13 -22.05
CA GLY A 300 -1.61 4.54 -23.07
C GLY A 300 -1.11 5.98 -22.90
N PRO A 301 -0.13 6.36 -23.72
CA PRO A 301 0.46 7.68 -23.65
C PRO A 301 -0.42 8.72 -24.35
N ARG A 302 -0.32 9.97 -23.91
CA ARG A 302 -1.00 11.10 -24.58
C ARG A 302 -0.28 11.44 -25.88
N PRO A 303 -1.00 11.87 -26.93
CA PRO A 303 -0.36 12.29 -28.17
C PRO A 303 0.61 13.46 -27.90
N PRO A 304 1.78 13.47 -28.56
CA PRO A 304 2.73 14.58 -28.44
C PRO A 304 2.07 15.88 -28.92
N ARG A 305 2.22 16.96 -28.15
CA ARG A 305 1.54 18.23 -28.45
C ARG A 305 2.12 18.93 -29.69
N HIS A 306 3.45 18.93 -29.86
CA HIS A 306 4.14 19.53 -31.00
C HIS A 306 5.50 18.87 -31.24
N GLY A 307 5.96 18.84 -32.49
CA GLY A 307 7.33 18.50 -32.88
C GLY A 307 7.79 17.09 -32.49
N SER A 308 9.10 16.86 -32.51
CA SER A 308 9.71 15.63 -31.98
C SER A 308 9.61 15.58 -30.46
N SER A 309 9.37 14.40 -29.89
CA SER A 309 9.24 14.20 -28.44
C SER A 309 10.08 13.00 -27.99
N THR A 310 10.72 13.13 -26.82
CA THR A 310 11.44 12.03 -26.18
C THR A 310 10.69 11.59 -24.93
N TRP A 311 10.35 10.32 -24.84
CA TRP A 311 9.69 9.71 -23.70
C TRP A 311 10.67 8.86 -22.91
N VAL A 312 10.86 9.23 -21.64
CA VAL A 312 11.80 8.58 -20.73
C VAL A 312 11.04 7.61 -19.82
N THR A 313 11.56 6.40 -19.64
CA THR A 313 10.99 5.42 -18.72
C THR A 313 12.04 4.44 -18.20
N GLY A 314 11.69 3.64 -17.20
CA GLY A 314 12.53 2.56 -16.69
C GLY A 314 12.62 1.40 -17.68
N THR A 315 13.70 0.62 -17.62
CA THR A 315 13.96 -0.49 -18.56
C THR A 315 12.85 -1.53 -18.59
N LEU A 316 12.14 -1.77 -17.48
CA LEU A 316 11.06 -2.75 -17.39
C LEU A 316 9.87 -2.43 -18.30
N PHE A 317 9.47 -1.15 -18.34
CA PHE A 317 8.27 -0.70 -19.06
C PHE A 317 8.56 -0.29 -20.51
N ALA A 318 9.84 -0.05 -20.84
CA ALA A 318 10.25 0.47 -22.14
C ALA A 318 9.76 -0.32 -23.36
N PRO A 319 9.77 -1.68 -23.38
CA PRO A 319 9.26 -2.43 -24.52
C PRO A 319 7.78 -2.13 -24.82
N LEU A 320 6.96 -2.04 -23.77
CA LEU A 320 5.53 -1.75 -23.92
C LEU A 320 5.29 -0.30 -24.34
N LEU A 321 6.04 0.65 -23.76
CA LEU A 321 5.94 2.06 -24.15
C LEU A 321 6.35 2.27 -25.61
N ARG A 322 7.37 1.56 -26.11
CA ARG A 322 7.78 1.58 -27.53
C ARG A 322 6.67 1.07 -28.44
N ALA A 323 6.04 -0.06 -28.09
CA ALA A 323 4.92 -0.59 -28.86
C ALA A 323 3.75 0.41 -28.92
N ALA A 324 3.44 1.07 -27.80
CA ALA A 324 2.41 2.11 -27.77
C ALA A 324 2.79 3.36 -28.57
N ALA A 325 4.07 3.76 -28.51
CA ALA A 325 4.63 4.94 -29.17
C ALA A 325 4.75 4.78 -30.70
N ALA A 326 4.77 3.55 -31.22
CA ALA A 326 4.96 3.25 -32.65
C ALA A 326 3.98 3.96 -33.61
N ARG A 327 2.85 4.45 -33.09
CA ARG A 327 1.87 5.26 -33.85
C ARG A 327 2.32 6.72 -34.10
N TRP A 328 3.42 7.17 -33.46
CA TRP A 328 3.99 8.50 -33.62
C TRP A 328 5.47 8.41 -34.04
N PRO A 329 5.79 8.57 -35.34
CA PRO A 329 7.17 8.42 -35.83
C PRO A 329 8.15 9.47 -35.31
N ASN A 330 7.61 10.58 -34.77
CA ASN A 330 8.35 11.68 -34.15
C ASN A 330 8.59 11.47 -32.64
N VAL A 331 8.22 10.30 -32.09
CA VAL A 331 8.42 9.96 -30.68
C VAL A 331 9.57 8.95 -30.54
N GLU A 332 10.56 9.32 -29.75
CA GLU A 332 11.64 8.43 -29.33
C GLU A 332 11.41 7.95 -27.90
N VAL A 333 11.52 6.65 -27.64
CA VAL A 333 11.42 6.09 -26.29
C VAL A 333 12.81 5.69 -25.79
N VAL A 334 13.26 6.37 -24.74
CA VAL A 334 14.58 6.18 -24.12
C VAL A 334 14.44 5.43 -22.80
N PRO A 335 14.86 4.16 -22.73
CA PRO A 335 14.97 3.44 -21.47
C PRO A 335 16.17 3.96 -20.67
N VAL A 336 15.93 4.33 -19.42
CA VAL A 336 16.99 4.76 -18.50
C VAL A 336 17.36 3.58 -17.58
N VAL A 337 18.65 3.26 -17.58
CA VAL A 337 19.24 2.28 -16.65
C VAL A 337 19.48 2.97 -15.32
N ASN A 338 18.89 2.46 -14.24
CA ASN A 338 19.03 3.03 -12.92
C ASN A 338 20.43 2.73 -12.34
N ARG A 339 21.40 3.63 -12.52
CA ARG A 339 22.74 3.45 -11.96
C ARG A 339 22.81 3.91 -10.52
N PHE A 340 21.93 4.84 -10.11
CA PHE A 340 21.88 5.34 -8.75
C PHE A 340 21.46 4.28 -7.73
N PHE A 341 20.35 3.57 -7.96
CA PHE A 341 19.90 2.46 -7.12
C PHE A 341 20.46 1.10 -7.56
N GLY A 342 21.06 1.00 -8.74
CA GLY A 342 21.58 -0.24 -9.31
C GLY A 342 20.65 -0.82 -10.38
N GLU A 343 21.24 -1.50 -11.36
CA GLU A 343 20.56 -1.87 -12.62
C GLU A 343 19.43 -2.89 -12.44
N THR A 344 19.36 -3.54 -11.27
CA THR A 344 18.26 -4.41 -10.83
C THR A 344 16.97 -3.64 -10.54
N VAL A 345 17.06 -2.33 -10.29
CA VAL A 345 15.89 -1.46 -10.09
C VAL A 345 15.45 -0.90 -11.45
N THR A 346 14.40 -1.49 -12.02
CA THR A 346 14.04 -1.31 -13.43
C THR A 346 12.77 -0.46 -13.66
N VAL A 347 12.11 -0.03 -12.58
CA VAL A 347 10.86 0.73 -12.62
C VAL A 347 11.07 2.23 -12.80
N ALA A 348 10.15 2.90 -13.50
CA ALA A 348 10.23 4.33 -13.77
C ALA A 348 10.09 5.21 -12.51
N GLY A 349 9.31 4.76 -11.52
CA GLY A 349 9.04 5.52 -10.29
C GLY A 349 10.25 5.70 -9.36
N LEU A 350 11.34 5.00 -9.62
CA LEU A 350 12.59 5.07 -8.85
C LEU A 350 13.76 5.62 -9.67
N LEU A 351 13.50 6.17 -10.86
CA LEU A 351 14.52 6.89 -11.61
C LEU A 351 14.91 8.18 -10.90
N THR A 352 16.21 8.48 -10.89
CA THR A 352 16.72 9.73 -10.33
C THR A 352 17.01 10.73 -11.43
N GLY A 353 16.98 12.03 -11.09
CA GLY A 353 17.36 13.08 -12.04
C GLY A 353 18.84 13.08 -12.42
N GLN A 354 19.67 12.21 -11.84
CA GLN A 354 21.04 11.96 -12.31
C GLN A 354 21.08 10.88 -13.39
N ASP A 355 20.16 9.90 -13.33
CA ASP A 355 20.07 8.84 -14.34
C ASP A 355 19.33 9.32 -15.60
N VAL A 356 18.33 10.20 -15.44
CA VAL A 356 17.58 10.89 -16.51
C VAL A 356 18.37 12.08 -17.01
#